data_AF-A0A429E8Q0-F1
#
_entry.id   AF-A0A429E8Q0-F1
#
_cell.length_a   1.000
_cell.length_b   1.000
_cell.length_c   1.000
_cell.angle_alpha   90.00
_cell.angle_beta   90.00
_cell.angle_gamma   90.00
#
_symmetry.space_group_name_H-M   'P 1'
#
loop_
_entity.id
_entity.type
_entity.pdbx_description
1 polymer ?
#
loop_
_entity_poly.entity_id
_entity_poly.type
_entity_poly.pdbx_seq_one_letter_code
_entity_poly.pdbx_strand_id
1 'polypeptide(L)'
;MNRAGSTWFWSLLGACIAAALGTAINFATDLKTNFLAWGLVVAFTLATGLISGISQVLVRRDGDSPSTTGTTNVYNVRHSQVNAWLVFLILGVSGSLLAAIFVGVHFAGSFQTAGTPIPAVIAPSPATSTTTSTTSTVPQPATNEDIAQFVTAYYRLMPDTRAGWPLIGPNLQRRGQSDYEAHWGRISAVDLHSASATSATTVRVRITLHYRDGRPSPTETHELTVVPHDGRLCIDADTLIRAK
;
A
#
# COMPACT_ATOMS: atom_id res chain seq x y z
N MET A 1 45.34 -14.70 -18.53
CA MET A 1 44.33 -13.69 -18.89
C MET A 1 43.01 -14.14 -18.26
N ASN A 2 42.36 -13.51 -17.27
CA ASN A 2 42.28 -12.12 -16.83
C ASN A 2 42.04 -12.06 -15.30
N ARG A 3 42.98 -11.49 -14.51
CA ARG A 3 42.78 -11.17 -13.07
C ARG A 3 42.32 -9.72 -12.83
N ALA A 4 41.95 -9.00 -13.90
CA ALA A 4 41.62 -7.58 -13.84
C ALA A 4 40.13 -7.27 -13.49
N GLY A 5 39.27 -8.27 -13.38
CA GLY A 5 37.82 -8.04 -13.18
C GLY A 5 37.35 -7.85 -11.73
N SER A 6 38.14 -8.23 -10.74
CA SER A 6 37.69 -8.23 -9.33
C SER A 6 37.80 -6.85 -8.68
N THR A 7 38.87 -6.09 -8.98
CA THR A 7 39.12 -4.79 -8.34
C THR A 7 38.08 -3.72 -8.71
N TRP A 8 37.59 -3.74 -9.96
CA TRP A 8 36.54 -2.82 -10.40
C TRP A 8 35.23 -3.00 -9.63
N PHE A 9 34.84 -4.25 -9.35
CA PHE A 9 33.63 -4.56 -8.60
C PHE A 9 33.69 -4.04 -7.15
N TRP A 10 34.85 -4.20 -6.48
CA TRP A 10 35.05 -3.68 -5.12
C TRP A 10 35.06 -2.15 -5.07
N SER A 11 35.59 -1.48 -6.09
CA SER A 11 35.53 -0.02 -6.18
C SER A 11 34.11 0.50 -6.42
N LEU A 12 33.32 -0.19 -7.25
CA LEU A 12 31.92 0.17 -7.49
C LEU A 12 31.07 -0.03 -6.23
N LEU A 13 31.29 -1.14 -5.51
CA LEU A 13 30.59 -1.43 -4.25
C LEU A 13 30.94 -0.40 -3.16
N GLY A 14 32.22 -0.02 -3.04
CA GLY A 14 32.66 1.02 -2.12
C GLY A 14 32.04 2.39 -2.42
N ALA A 15 31.95 2.76 -3.70
CA ALA A 15 31.31 4.01 -4.13
C ALA A 15 29.80 4.02 -3.84
N CYS A 16 29.11 2.90 -4.07
CA CYS A 16 27.68 2.77 -3.75
C CYS A 16 27.41 2.85 -2.24
N ILE A 17 28.26 2.24 -1.40
CA ILE A 17 28.14 2.31 0.07
C ILE A 17 28.38 3.75 0.55
N ALA A 18 29.38 4.44 0.01
CA ALA A 18 29.66 5.84 0.36
C ALA A 18 28.52 6.78 -0.05
N ALA A 19 27.93 6.59 -1.24
CA ALA A 19 26.78 7.35 -1.70
C ALA A 19 25.52 7.09 -0.85
N ALA A 20 25.28 5.84 -0.45
CA ALA A 20 24.16 5.46 0.42
C ALA A 20 24.32 6.01 1.86
N LEU A 21 25.55 6.07 2.37
CA LEU A 21 25.83 6.69 3.67
C LEU A 21 25.67 8.22 3.62
N GLY A 22 26.05 8.87 2.52
CA GLY A 22 25.84 10.31 2.31
C GLY A 22 24.37 10.71 2.28
N THR A 23 23.51 9.90 1.63
CA THR A 23 22.06 10.14 1.61
C THR A 23 21.39 9.84 2.95
N ALA A 24 21.85 8.83 3.70
CA ALA A 24 21.35 8.53 5.04
C ALA A 24 21.65 9.63 6.07
N ILE A 25 22.82 10.28 5.99
CA ILE A 25 23.20 11.39 6.88
C ILE A 25 22.35 12.64 6.62
N ASN A 26 22.02 12.93 5.36
CA ASN A 26 21.15 14.07 5.02
C ASN A 26 19.68 13.84 5.41
N PHE A 27 19.24 12.58 5.49
CA PHE A 27 17.92 12.21 6.02
C PHE A 27 17.85 12.28 7.55
N ALA A 28 18.97 12.09 8.26
CA ALA A 28 19.01 12.07 9.72
C ALA A 28 18.74 13.43 10.39
N THR A 29 18.95 14.55 9.67
CA THR A 29 18.68 15.89 10.20
C THR A 29 17.19 16.24 10.27
N ASP A 30 16.31 15.45 9.64
CA ASP A 30 14.85 15.67 9.64
C ASP A 30 14.07 14.45 10.20
N LEU A 31 14.71 13.63 11.04
CA LEU A 31 14.22 12.30 11.44
C LEU A 31 13.90 12.16 12.94
N LYS A 32 13.28 13.16 13.56
CA LYS A 32 12.82 13.01 14.96
C LYS A 32 11.50 12.25 15.13
N THR A 33 10.77 11.89 14.07
CA THR A 33 9.38 11.37 14.22
C THR A 33 8.99 10.12 13.43
N ASN A 34 9.83 9.57 12.54
CA ASN A 34 9.42 8.40 11.73
C ASN A 34 10.03 7.08 12.19
N PHE A 35 9.32 6.39 13.09
CA PHE A 35 9.65 5.02 13.57
C PHE A 35 9.75 3.98 12.44
N LEU A 36 9.02 4.17 11.34
CA LEU A 36 9.06 3.29 10.16
C LEU A 36 10.42 3.32 9.44
N ALA A 37 11.07 4.49 9.38
CA ALA A 37 12.39 4.62 8.77
C ALA A 37 13.45 3.90 9.60
N TRP A 38 13.37 4.00 10.94
CA TRP A 38 14.21 3.21 11.85
C TRP A 38 13.97 1.71 11.71
N GLY A 39 12.71 1.28 11.58
CA GLY A 39 12.36 -0.13 11.37
C GLY A 39 13.00 -0.72 10.12
N LEU A 40 13.00 0.02 9.00
CA LEU A 40 13.62 -0.42 7.75
C LEU A 40 15.14 -0.54 7.84
N VAL A 41 15.82 0.40 8.50
CA VAL A 41 17.28 0.35 8.71
C VAL A 41 17.66 -0.87 9.55
N VAL A 42 16.90 -1.16 10.61
CA VAL A 42 17.14 -2.33 11.47
C VAL A 42 16.87 -3.64 10.71
N ALA A 43 15.76 -3.71 9.97
CA ALA A 43 15.42 -4.89 9.17
C ALA A 43 16.48 -5.18 8.10
N PHE A 44 16.97 -4.15 7.41
CA PHE A 44 18.02 -4.28 6.41
C PHE A 44 19.34 -4.76 7.01
N THR A 45 19.71 -4.23 8.18
CA THR A 45 20.93 -4.63 8.89
C THR A 45 20.87 -6.10 9.34
N LEU A 46 19.73 -6.54 9.88
CA LEU A 46 19.52 -7.93 10.30
C LEU A 46 19.53 -8.91 9.13
N ALA A 47 18.88 -8.55 8.01
CA ALA A 47 18.88 -9.37 6.80
C ALA A 47 20.30 -9.56 6.25
N THR A 48 21.12 -8.51 6.28
CA THR A 48 22.50 -8.57 5.79
C THR A 48 23.39 -9.45 6.69
N GLY A 49 23.19 -9.40 8.02
CA GLY A 49 23.92 -10.26 8.96
C GLY A 49 23.58 -11.75 8.84
N LEU A 50 22.32 -12.07 8.54
CA LEU A 50 21.84 -13.47 8.47
C LEU A 50 22.37 -14.20 7.24
N ILE A 51 22.59 -13.49 6.13
CA ILE A 51 23.19 -14.04 4.90
C ILE A 51 24.66 -14.42 5.11
N SER A 52 25.39 -13.72 5.99
CA SER A 52 26.80 -14.03 6.28
C SER A 52 26.97 -15.26 7.18
N GLY A 53 25.95 -15.62 7.99
CA GLY A 53 26.02 -16.76 8.91
C GLY A 53 25.85 -18.13 8.25
N ILE A 54 25.06 -18.22 7.17
CA ILE A 54 24.73 -19.50 6.53
C ILE A 54 25.91 -20.05 5.69
N SER A 55 26.82 -19.19 5.21
CA SER A 55 27.98 -19.62 4.44
C SER A 55 29.07 -20.32 5.27
N GLN A 56 29.07 -20.19 6.60
CA GLN A 56 30.09 -20.79 7.47
C GLN A 56 29.76 -22.24 7.88
N VAL A 57 28.50 -22.69 7.73
CA VAL A 57 28.06 -24.02 8.19
C VAL A 57 28.17 -25.11 7.12
N LEU A 58 28.22 -24.74 5.83
CA LEU A 58 28.27 -25.71 4.73
C LEU A 58 29.67 -26.15 4.29
N VAL A 59 30.74 -25.59 4.84
CA VAL A 59 32.13 -25.95 4.45
C VAL A 59 32.76 -27.00 5.37
N ARG A 60 32.11 -27.37 6.50
CA ARG A 60 32.77 -28.20 7.53
C ARG A 60 32.41 -29.69 7.52
N ARG A 61 31.79 -30.23 6.46
CA ARG A 61 31.32 -31.63 6.46
C ARG A 61 31.74 -32.50 5.28
N ASP A 62 32.81 -32.13 4.56
CA ASP A 62 33.42 -33.01 3.56
C ASP A 62 34.84 -33.36 3.99
N GLY A 63 34.98 -34.46 4.72
CA GLY A 63 36.27 -34.97 5.18
C GLY A 63 36.10 -36.15 6.10
N ASP A 64 35.50 -37.23 5.60
CA ASP A 64 36.01 -38.61 5.76
C ASP A 64 34.96 -39.63 5.28
N SER A 65 35.34 -40.41 4.28
CA SER A 65 34.68 -41.68 3.94
C SER A 65 35.70 -42.63 3.31
N PRO A 66 35.86 -43.86 3.81
CA PRO A 66 36.34 -44.97 3.01
C PRO A 66 35.15 -45.80 2.49
N SER A 67 35.13 -45.91 1.16
CA SER A 67 34.53 -46.93 0.29
C SER A 67 33.68 -48.06 0.93
N THR A 68 32.43 -48.18 0.50
CA THR A 68 31.76 -49.49 0.32
C THR A 68 30.73 -49.42 -0.80
N THR A 69 30.89 -50.34 -1.76
CA THR A 69 30.04 -50.62 -2.92
C THR A 69 28.64 -51.05 -2.49
N GLY A 70 27.59 -50.43 -3.04
CA GLY A 70 26.21 -50.82 -2.75
C GLY A 70 25.18 -50.12 -3.64
N THR A 71 24.78 -50.80 -4.70
CA THR A 71 23.72 -50.47 -5.65
C THR A 71 22.42 -50.07 -4.96
N THR A 72 21.93 -48.83 -5.12
CA THR A 72 20.50 -48.51 -4.99
C THR A 72 20.09 -47.28 -5.82
N ASN A 73 19.05 -47.52 -6.63
CA ASN A 73 18.09 -46.60 -7.25
C ASN A 73 18.41 -45.09 -7.31
N VAL A 74 18.69 -44.65 -8.53
CA VAL A 74 18.66 -43.25 -8.95
C VAL A 74 17.21 -42.75 -8.94
N TYR A 75 16.79 -42.11 -7.84
CA TYR A 75 15.74 -41.10 -7.94
C TYR A 75 16.31 -39.92 -8.73
N ASN A 76 16.00 -39.90 -10.02
CA ASN A 76 16.27 -38.79 -10.91
C ASN A 76 15.34 -37.62 -10.54
N VAL A 77 15.62 -36.96 -9.42
CA VAL A 77 15.12 -35.61 -9.19
C VAL A 77 15.95 -34.73 -10.11
N ARG A 78 15.40 -34.46 -11.30
CA ARG A 78 15.80 -33.30 -12.09
C ARG A 78 15.78 -32.10 -11.15
N HIS A 79 16.97 -31.70 -10.74
CA HIS A 79 17.23 -30.42 -10.12
C HIS A 79 16.70 -29.40 -11.11
N SER A 80 15.51 -28.88 -10.86
CA SER A 80 14.87 -27.85 -11.65
C SER A 80 15.64 -26.58 -11.37
N GLN A 81 16.79 -26.45 -12.03
CA GLN A 81 17.64 -25.28 -12.10
C GLN A 81 16.91 -24.23 -12.94
N VAL A 82 15.69 -23.86 -12.53
CA VAL A 82 14.98 -22.69 -13.06
C VAL A 82 15.57 -21.50 -12.33
N ASN A 83 16.72 -21.06 -12.85
CA ASN A 83 17.28 -19.72 -12.79
C ASN A 83 16.76 -18.83 -11.65
N ALA A 84 17.27 -19.06 -10.43
CA ALA A 84 17.13 -18.13 -9.32
C ALA A 84 17.54 -16.69 -9.72
N TRP A 85 18.44 -16.57 -10.69
CA TRP A 85 18.86 -15.31 -11.31
C TRP A 85 17.72 -14.48 -11.93
N LEU A 86 16.65 -15.12 -12.43
CA LEU A 86 15.51 -14.43 -13.06
C LEU A 86 14.59 -13.76 -12.04
N VAL A 87 14.48 -14.34 -10.84
CA VAL A 87 13.71 -13.74 -9.72
C VAL A 87 14.39 -12.46 -9.22
N PHE A 88 15.73 -12.45 -9.16
CA PHE A 88 16.48 -11.26 -8.75
C PHE A 88 16.44 -10.11 -9.75
N LEU A 89 16.31 -10.40 -11.06
CA LEU A 89 16.20 -9.38 -12.10
C LEU A 89 14.83 -8.67 -12.07
N ILE A 90 13.74 -9.40 -11.79
CA ILE A 90 12.38 -8.84 -11.69
C ILE A 90 12.22 -7.99 -10.42
N LEU A 91 12.81 -8.40 -9.29
CA LEU A 91 12.76 -7.62 -8.04
C LEU A 91 13.74 -6.43 -8.04
N GLY A 92 14.88 -6.52 -8.71
CA GLY A 92 15.88 -5.44 -8.77
C GLY A 92 15.48 -4.25 -9.65
N VAL A 93 14.77 -4.48 -10.76
CA VAL A 93 14.32 -3.38 -11.66
C VAL A 93 13.19 -2.56 -11.03
N SER A 94 12.38 -3.15 -10.14
CA SER A 94 11.31 -2.44 -9.41
C SER A 94 11.86 -1.41 -8.41
N GLY A 95 13.05 -1.65 -7.84
CA GLY A 95 13.67 -0.73 -6.87
C GLY A 95 14.31 0.52 -7.47
N SER A 96 14.74 0.47 -8.74
CA SER A 96 15.47 1.60 -9.35
C SER A 96 14.57 2.62 -10.07
N LEU A 97 13.32 2.28 -10.39
CA LEU A 97 12.39 3.23 -11.04
C LEU A 97 11.79 4.25 -10.05
N LEU A 98 11.83 3.96 -8.73
CA LEU A 98 11.27 4.85 -7.69
C LEU A 98 12.20 5.99 -7.26
N ALA A 99 13.48 5.98 -7.65
CA ALA A 99 14.42 7.05 -7.31
C ALA A 99 14.47 8.21 -8.33
N ALA A 100 13.93 8.04 -9.54
CA ALA A 100 14.04 9.03 -10.61
C ALA A 100 12.89 10.05 -10.67
N ILE A 101 11.78 9.84 -9.96
CA ILE A 101 10.60 10.73 -10.05
C ILE A 101 10.68 11.91 -9.05
N PHE A 102 11.61 11.88 -8.10
CA PHE A 102 11.67 12.85 -6.99
C PHE A 102 12.38 14.19 -7.30
N VAL A 103 12.71 14.50 -8.57
CA VAL A 103 13.38 15.76 -8.95
C VAL A 103 12.61 16.58 -10.02
N GLY A 104 11.46 16.10 -10.50
CA GLY A 104 10.91 16.56 -11.79
C GLY A 104 9.72 17.52 -11.83
N VAL A 105 9.08 17.93 -10.73
CA VAL A 105 7.86 18.78 -10.81
C VAL A 105 7.85 19.91 -9.78
N HIS A 106 8.90 20.73 -9.79
CA HIS A 106 8.77 22.15 -9.48
C HIS A 106 8.64 22.89 -10.82
N PHE A 107 7.61 23.73 -10.94
CA PHE A 107 7.24 24.64 -12.04
C PHE A 107 6.08 24.23 -12.98
N ALA A 108 5.21 25.24 -13.13
CA ALA A 108 4.24 25.50 -14.20
C ALA A 108 2.79 25.06 -13.96
N GLY A 109 1.89 26.05 -13.85
CA GLY A 109 0.47 25.83 -14.06
C GLY A 109 -0.50 26.81 -13.39
N SER A 110 -0.17 28.09 -13.30
CA SER A 110 -1.17 29.13 -13.06
C SER A 110 -2.07 29.27 -14.29
N PHE A 111 -3.35 28.92 -14.18
CA PHE A 111 -4.36 29.38 -15.13
C PHE A 111 -5.57 29.98 -14.41
N GLN A 112 -5.56 31.30 -14.45
CA GLN A 112 -6.69 32.19 -14.27
C GLN A 112 -7.58 32.07 -15.52
N THR A 113 -8.88 31.90 -15.36
CA THR A 113 -9.84 32.26 -16.42
C THR A 113 -11.03 32.91 -15.76
N ALA A 114 -11.05 34.23 -15.90
CA ALA A 114 -12.19 35.10 -15.61
C ALA A 114 -13.27 34.87 -16.67
N GLY A 115 -14.51 34.67 -16.21
CA GLY A 115 -15.72 34.70 -17.02
C GLY A 115 -16.76 35.60 -16.35
N THR A 116 -16.92 36.78 -16.93
CA THR A 116 -17.84 37.89 -16.58
C THR A 116 -19.32 37.48 -16.57
N PRO A 117 -20.18 38.11 -15.73
CA PRO A 117 -21.54 37.67 -15.47
C PRO A 117 -22.56 38.18 -16.50
N ILE A 118 -23.66 37.44 -16.67
CA ILE A 118 -24.86 37.90 -17.38
C ILE A 118 -26.03 37.90 -16.37
N PRO A 119 -26.72 39.04 -16.16
CA PRO A 119 -27.89 39.10 -15.31
C PRO A 119 -29.16 38.76 -16.11
N ALA A 120 -29.97 37.84 -15.60
CA ALA A 120 -31.35 37.64 -16.05
C ALA A 120 -32.29 37.63 -14.85
N VAL A 121 -33.01 38.74 -14.72
CA VAL A 121 -34.11 38.98 -13.78
C VAL A 121 -35.36 38.22 -14.25
N ILE A 122 -35.95 37.40 -13.38
CA ILE A 122 -37.36 36.98 -13.48
C ILE A 122 -37.99 36.97 -12.06
N ALA A 123 -39.25 37.42 -12.03
CA ALA A 123 -40.13 37.88 -10.95
C ALA A 123 -40.38 36.94 -9.74
N PRO A 124 -40.88 37.49 -8.59
CA PRO A 124 -41.07 36.76 -7.34
C PRO A 124 -42.37 35.94 -7.30
N SER A 125 -42.30 34.76 -6.68
CA SER A 125 -43.43 33.88 -6.37
C SER A 125 -43.34 33.47 -4.87
N PRO A 126 -44.46 33.30 -4.15
CA PRO A 126 -44.54 33.56 -2.72
C PRO A 126 -43.86 32.52 -1.82
N ALA A 127 -43.42 33.04 -0.67
CA ALA A 127 -42.67 32.37 0.38
C ALA A 127 -43.34 31.10 0.94
N THR A 128 -42.58 30.01 0.95
CA THR A 128 -42.71 28.96 1.97
C THR A 128 -41.42 28.97 2.78
N SER A 129 -41.45 29.63 3.93
CA SER A 129 -40.33 29.66 4.88
C SER A 129 -40.18 28.28 5.51
N THR A 130 -39.38 27.41 4.90
CA THR A 130 -38.82 26.26 5.61
C THR A 130 -37.66 26.79 6.46
N THR A 131 -37.88 26.92 7.75
CA THR A 131 -36.84 27.23 8.74
C THR A 131 -35.82 26.09 8.73
N THR A 132 -34.77 26.20 7.91
CA THR A 132 -33.56 25.41 8.08
C THR A 132 -32.84 25.98 9.30
N SER A 133 -33.12 25.40 10.47
CA SER A 133 -32.24 25.55 11.63
C SER A 133 -30.88 25.00 11.27
N THR A 134 -29.98 25.87 10.79
CA THR A 134 -28.54 25.59 10.80
C THR A 134 -28.08 25.68 12.24
N THR A 135 -28.30 24.60 12.99
CA THR A 135 -27.57 24.38 14.23
C THR A 135 -26.11 24.27 13.84
N SER A 136 -25.33 25.33 14.09
CA SER A 136 -23.88 25.26 14.11
C SER A 136 -23.47 24.36 15.27
N THR A 137 -23.52 23.05 15.03
CA THR A 137 -23.02 22.03 15.94
C THR A 137 -21.50 22.10 15.86
N VAL A 138 -20.88 22.50 16.97
CA VAL A 138 -19.45 22.26 17.23
C VAL A 138 -19.14 20.82 16.83
N PRO A 139 -18.06 20.54 16.07
CA PRO A 139 -17.75 19.18 15.63
C PRO A 139 -17.61 18.25 16.84
N GLN A 140 -18.65 17.49 17.12
CA GLN A 140 -18.61 16.48 18.16
C GLN A 140 -17.71 15.35 17.65
N PRO A 141 -16.78 14.83 18.47
CA PRO A 141 -16.02 13.66 18.08
C PRO A 141 -16.98 12.53 17.71
N ALA A 142 -16.76 11.93 16.54
CA ALA A 142 -17.56 10.81 16.07
C ALA A 142 -17.49 9.66 17.09
N THR A 143 -18.63 9.08 17.40
CA THR A 143 -18.72 7.93 18.31
C THR A 143 -18.37 6.64 17.58
N ASN A 144 -18.10 5.58 18.35
CA ASN A 144 -17.85 4.24 17.79
C ASN A 144 -19.04 3.73 16.94
N GLU A 145 -20.26 4.09 17.33
CA GLU A 145 -21.46 3.73 16.58
C GLU A 145 -21.50 4.48 15.23
N ASP A 146 -21.17 5.77 15.23
CA ASP A 146 -21.15 6.60 14.02
C ASP A 146 -20.17 6.06 12.97
N ILE A 147 -18.97 5.66 13.37
CA ILE A 147 -17.97 5.15 12.42
C ILE A 147 -18.35 3.77 11.86
N ALA A 148 -18.99 2.90 12.65
CA ALA A 148 -19.45 1.59 12.19
C ALA A 148 -20.65 1.72 11.24
N GLN A 149 -21.57 2.65 11.53
CA GLN A 149 -22.68 2.99 10.65
C GLN A 149 -22.19 3.61 9.34
N PHE A 150 -21.19 4.49 9.39
CA PHE A 150 -20.54 5.06 8.21
C PHE A 150 -19.94 3.99 7.30
N VAL A 151 -19.15 3.06 7.85
CA VAL A 151 -18.58 1.94 7.09
C VAL A 151 -19.67 1.02 6.52
N THR A 152 -20.74 0.78 7.29
CA THR A 152 -21.90 0.02 6.82
C THR A 152 -22.56 0.68 5.61
N ALA A 153 -22.75 2.00 5.66
CA ALA A 153 -23.30 2.77 4.55
C ALA A 153 -22.39 2.74 3.32
N TYR A 154 -21.06 2.86 3.53
CA TYR A 154 -20.08 2.76 2.46
C TYR A 154 -20.18 1.43 1.70
N TYR A 155 -20.20 0.27 2.38
CA TYR A 155 -20.26 -1.01 1.66
C TYR A 155 -21.62 -1.29 1.02
N ARG A 156 -22.71 -0.73 1.55
CA ARG A 156 -24.03 -0.82 0.89
C ARG A 156 -24.12 0.00 -0.40
N LEU A 157 -23.27 1.02 -0.53
CA LEU A 157 -23.18 1.84 -1.73
C LEU A 157 -22.36 1.15 -2.83
N MET A 158 -21.46 0.23 -2.47
CA MET A 158 -20.61 -0.45 -3.44
C MET A 158 -21.42 -1.42 -4.32
N PRO A 159 -21.11 -1.53 -5.63
CA PRO A 159 -19.90 -1.04 -6.29
C PRO A 159 -20.02 0.34 -6.99
N ASP A 160 -20.88 1.26 -6.55
CA ASP A 160 -20.95 2.61 -7.15
C ASP A 160 -19.72 3.46 -6.78
N THR A 161 -18.72 3.45 -7.66
CA THR A 161 -17.44 4.14 -7.44
C THR A 161 -17.57 5.65 -7.43
N ARG A 162 -18.51 6.22 -8.19
CA ARG A 162 -18.71 7.68 -8.25
C ARG A 162 -19.23 8.20 -6.92
N ALA A 163 -20.11 7.45 -6.29
CA ALA A 163 -20.64 7.78 -4.98
C ALA A 163 -19.69 7.38 -3.83
N GLY A 164 -18.89 6.32 -4.00
CA GLY A 164 -17.95 5.84 -2.98
C GLY A 164 -16.65 6.62 -2.88
N TRP A 165 -16.08 7.09 -4.00
CA TRP A 165 -14.78 7.77 -4.02
C TRP A 165 -14.68 8.99 -3.08
N PRO A 166 -15.71 9.86 -2.97
CA PRO A 166 -15.71 10.97 -2.01
C PRO A 166 -15.69 10.55 -0.52
N LEU A 167 -15.96 9.28 -0.23
CA LEU A 167 -15.93 8.70 1.13
C LEU A 167 -14.57 8.09 1.47
N ILE A 168 -13.63 8.08 0.51
CA ILE A 168 -12.26 7.61 0.70
C ILE A 168 -11.39 8.76 1.18
N GLY A 169 -10.59 8.51 2.21
CA GLY A 169 -9.70 9.47 2.84
C GLY A 169 -8.43 9.73 2.03
N PRO A 170 -7.72 10.83 2.31
CA PRO A 170 -6.55 11.26 1.55
C PRO A 170 -5.47 10.19 1.38
N ASN A 171 -5.26 9.33 2.39
CA ASN A 171 -4.21 8.31 2.32
C ASN A 171 -4.51 7.21 1.30
N LEU A 172 -5.73 6.69 1.29
CA LEU A 172 -6.15 5.76 0.24
C LEU A 172 -6.28 6.45 -1.12
N GLN A 173 -6.73 7.71 -1.17
CA GLN A 173 -6.84 8.45 -2.44
C GLN A 173 -5.49 8.65 -3.14
N ARG A 174 -4.36 8.69 -2.41
CA ARG A 174 -3.01 8.74 -3.01
C ARG A 174 -2.68 7.56 -3.91
N ARG A 175 -3.38 6.42 -3.78
CA ARG A 175 -3.23 5.27 -4.68
C ARG A 175 -3.81 5.54 -6.07
N GLY A 176 -4.66 6.55 -6.21
CA GLY A 176 -5.26 6.95 -7.48
C GLY A 176 -6.69 6.44 -7.66
N GLN A 177 -7.51 7.28 -8.28
CA GLN A 177 -8.92 6.98 -8.56
C GLN A 177 -9.07 5.81 -9.54
N SER A 178 -8.16 5.69 -10.52
CA SER A 178 -8.18 4.60 -11.51
C SER A 178 -8.06 3.23 -10.86
N ASP A 179 -7.22 3.08 -9.84
CA ASP A 179 -6.99 1.80 -9.15
C ASP A 179 -8.19 1.40 -8.30
N TYR A 180 -8.81 2.40 -7.67
CA TYR A 180 -10.07 2.24 -6.94
C TYR A 180 -11.20 1.80 -7.88
N GLU A 181 -11.36 2.48 -9.02
CA GLU A 181 -12.34 2.14 -10.03
C GLU A 181 -12.08 0.77 -10.66
N ALA A 182 -10.82 0.41 -10.91
CA ALA A 182 -10.44 -0.90 -11.43
C ALA A 182 -10.69 -2.03 -10.41
N HIS A 183 -10.55 -1.76 -9.11
CA HIS A 183 -10.90 -2.71 -8.06
C HIS A 183 -12.41 -2.95 -8.02
N TRP A 184 -13.20 -1.90 -7.79
CA TRP A 184 -14.65 -2.00 -7.67
C TRP A 184 -15.34 -2.36 -8.98
N GLY A 185 -14.77 -1.97 -10.11
CA GLY A 185 -15.27 -2.31 -11.44
C GLY A 185 -15.27 -3.81 -11.75
N ARG A 186 -14.46 -4.61 -11.04
CA ARG A 186 -14.48 -6.08 -11.13
C ARG A 186 -15.54 -6.73 -10.24
N ILE A 187 -16.12 -5.97 -9.31
CA ILE A 187 -17.09 -6.44 -8.32
C ILE A 187 -18.50 -6.09 -8.83
N SER A 188 -19.42 -7.05 -8.77
CA SER A 188 -20.83 -6.90 -9.13
C SER A 188 -21.69 -6.51 -7.93
N ALA A 189 -21.37 -7.04 -6.75
CA ALA A 189 -22.08 -6.78 -5.51
C ALA A 189 -21.18 -7.05 -4.30
N VAL A 190 -21.55 -6.49 -3.15
CA VAL A 190 -20.91 -6.74 -1.86
C VAL A 190 -21.98 -7.15 -0.86
N ASP A 191 -21.80 -8.31 -0.23
CA ASP A 191 -22.61 -8.69 0.92
C ASP A 191 -21.88 -8.35 2.21
N LEU A 192 -22.45 -7.46 3.02
CA LEU A 192 -21.92 -7.11 4.33
C LEU A 192 -22.46 -8.06 5.39
N HIS A 193 -21.57 -8.84 6.03
CA HIS A 193 -21.94 -9.76 7.12
C HIS A 193 -21.92 -9.07 8.48
N SER A 194 -20.89 -8.26 8.74
CA SER A 194 -20.73 -7.55 10.01
C SER A 194 -19.84 -6.33 9.87
N ALA A 195 -20.14 -5.27 10.60
CA ALA A 195 -19.26 -4.12 10.80
C ALA A 195 -19.29 -3.76 12.29
N SER A 196 -18.12 -3.63 12.91
CA SER A 196 -18.04 -3.30 14.34
C SER A 196 -16.81 -2.45 14.62
N ALA A 197 -16.99 -1.35 15.34
CA ALA A 197 -15.89 -0.52 15.80
C ALA A 197 -15.03 -1.30 16.82
N THR A 198 -13.74 -1.38 16.57
CA THR A 198 -12.75 -1.97 17.49
C THR A 198 -12.00 -0.89 18.28
N SER A 199 -12.06 0.37 17.82
CA SER A 199 -11.52 1.55 18.50
C SER A 199 -12.31 2.80 18.06
N ALA A 200 -11.91 3.99 18.56
CA ALA A 200 -12.50 5.28 18.15
C ALA A 200 -12.31 5.64 16.67
N THR A 201 -11.37 4.99 15.97
CA THR A 201 -11.07 5.26 14.56
C THR A 201 -10.96 3.98 13.74
N THR A 202 -11.18 2.81 14.32
CA THR A 202 -10.96 1.53 13.66
C THR A 202 -12.26 0.73 13.61
N VAL A 203 -12.59 0.22 12.43
CA VAL A 203 -13.76 -0.65 12.21
C VAL A 203 -13.28 -1.96 11.61
N ARG A 204 -13.69 -3.07 12.22
CA ARG A 204 -13.54 -4.40 11.64
C ARG A 204 -14.80 -4.74 10.85
N VAL A 205 -14.61 -5.14 9.60
CA VAL A 205 -15.70 -5.47 8.69
C VAL A 205 -15.49 -6.85 8.09
N ARG A 206 -16.58 -7.57 7.85
CA ARG A 206 -16.58 -8.84 7.14
C ARG A 206 -17.55 -8.76 5.97
N ILE A 207 -17.03 -8.99 4.76
CA ILE A 207 -17.78 -8.85 3.51
C ILE A 207 -17.60 -10.09 2.63
N THR A 208 -18.55 -10.35 1.74
CA THR A 208 -18.36 -11.24 0.59
C THR A 208 -18.37 -10.40 -0.67
N LEU A 209 -17.35 -10.59 -1.51
CA LEU A 209 -17.22 -9.90 -2.79
C LEU A 209 -17.73 -10.78 -3.92
N HIS A 210 -18.73 -10.32 -4.67
CA HIS A 210 -19.19 -11.02 -5.86
C HIS A 210 -18.49 -10.45 -7.08
N TYR A 211 -17.76 -11.28 -7.82
CA TYR A 211 -17.03 -10.84 -9.00
C TYR A 211 -17.90 -10.92 -10.26
N ARG A 212 -17.73 -9.95 -11.16
CA ARG A 212 -18.45 -9.89 -12.45
C ARG A 212 -18.04 -11.00 -13.42
N ASP A 213 -16.82 -11.51 -13.29
CA ASP A 213 -16.26 -12.54 -14.17
C ASP A 213 -16.56 -13.98 -13.72
N GLY A 214 -17.46 -14.14 -12.73
CA GLY A 214 -17.90 -15.44 -12.26
C GLY A 214 -16.87 -16.20 -11.41
N ARG A 215 -15.77 -15.54 -11.00
CA ARG A 215 -14.85 -16.10 -10.01
C ARG A 215 -15.57 -16.42 -8.70
N PRO A 216 -15.02 -17.35 -7.89
CA PRO A 216 -15.53 -17.59 -6.54
C PRO A 216 -15.69 -16.28 -5.77
N SER A 217 -16.76 -16.16 -5.00
CA SER A 217 -17.01 -15.00 -4.14
C SER A 217 -16.33 -15.20 -2.78
N PRO A 218 -15.11 -14.69 -2.55
CA PRO A 218 -14.43 -14.87 -1.28
C PRO A 218 -15.13 -14.09 -0.18
N THR A 219 -15.02 -14.60 1.04
CA THR A 219 -15.39 -13.84 2.24
C THR A 219 -14.13 -13.27 2.86
N GLU A 220 -14.08 -11.95 2.96
CA GLU A 220 -12.94 -11.19 3.43
C GLU A 220 -13.25 -10.47 4.75
N THR A 221 -12.27 -10.40 5.63
CA THR A 221 -12.30 -9.61 6.85
C THR A 221 -11.26 -8.51 6.75
N HIS A 222 -11.68 -7.27 6.90
CA HIS A 222 -10.83 -6.10 6.84
C HIS A 222 -10.82 -5.33 8.15
N GLU A 223 -9.74 -4.61 8.38
CA GLU A 223 -9.62 -3.59 9.40
C GLU A 223 -9.44 -2.23 8.71
N LEU A 224 -10.42 -1.36 8.93
CA LEU A 224 -10.50 -0.05 8.31
C LEU A 224 -10.18 1.03 9.32
N THR A 225 -9.39 2.02 8.90
CA THR A 225 -9.23 3.27 9.66
C THR A 225 -10.14 4.33 9.08
N VAL A 226 -10.96 4.93 9.93
CA VAL A 226 -11.89 6.01 9.62
C VAL A 226 -11.40 7.28 10.31
N VAL A 227 -11.30 8.36 9.55
CA VAL A 227 -10.85 9.67 10.06
C VAL A 227 -11.85 10.76 9.66
N PRO A 228 -12.02 11.80 10.50
CA PRO A 228 -12.69 13.01 10.07
C PRO A 228 -11.80 13.78 9.08
N HIS A 229 -12.36 14.17 7.94
CA HIS A 229 -11.71 14.99 6.93
C HIS A 229 -12.74 15.99 6.37
N ASP A 230 -12.45 17.29 6.39
CA ASP A 230 -13.38 18.35 5.97
C ASP A 230 -14.79 18.26 6.61
N GLY A 231 -14.86 17.88 7.88
CA GLY A 231 -16.13 17.77 8.62
C GLY A 231 -16.99 16.55 8.27
N ARG A 232 -16.47 15.60 7.48
CA ARG A 232 -17.11 14.30 7.15
C ARG A 232 -16.20 13.14 7.53
N LEU A 233 -16.78 11.96 7.73
CA LEU A 233 -16.00 10.73 7.92
C LEU A 233 -15.51 10.20 6.57
N CYS A 234 -14.26 9.72 6.55
CA CYS A 234 -13.63 9.11 5.39
C CYS A 234 -12.87 7.84 5.78
N ILE A 235 -12.83 6.83 4.90
CA ILE A 235 -12.01 5.62 5.08
C ILE A 235 -10.59 5.94 4.61
N ASP A 236 -9.65 6.07 5.53
CA ASP A 236 -8.27 6.49 5.24
C ASP A 236 -7.29 5.32 5.10
N ALA A 237 -7.61 4.15 5.66
CA ALA A 237 -6.82 2.95 5.47
C ALA A 237 -7.68 1.69 5.44
N ASP A 238 -7.21 0.69 4.70
CA ASP A 238 -7.80 -0.65 4.62
C ASP A 238 -6.68 -1.68 4.69
N THR A 239 -6.81 -2.62 5.64
CA THR A 239 -5.94 -3.77 5.80
C THR A 239 -6.75 -5.06 5.75
N LEU A 240 -6.44 -5.94 4.79
CA LEU A 240 -6.99 -7.29 4.74
C LEU A 240 -6.41 -8.13 5.87
N ILE A 241 -7.28 -8.64 6.76
CA ILE A 241 -6.91 -9.49 7.90
C ILE A 241 -7.01 -10.96 7.52
N ARG A 242 -8.03 -11.33 6.74
CA ARG A 242 -8.30 -12.73 6.36
C ARG A 242 -9.13 -12.78 5.09
N ALA A 243 -8.80 -13.70 4.19
CA ALA A 243 -9.67 -14.12 3.08
C ALA A 243 -10.01 -15.61 3.24
N LYS A 244 -11.24 -16.01 2.89
CA LYS A 244 -11.72 -17.39 2.90
C LYS A 244 -12.46 -17.71 1.60
#